data_AF-A0A3D0YZS4-F1
#
_entry.id   AF-A0A3D0YZS4-F1
#
_cell.length_a   1.000
_cell.length_b   1.000
_cell.length_c   1.000
_cell.angle_alpha   90.00
_cell.angle_beta   90.00
_cell.angle_gamma   90.00
#
_symmetry.space_group_name_H-M   'P 1'
#
loop_
_entity.id
_entity.type
_entity.pdbx_description
1 polymer ?
#
loop_
_entity_poly.entity_id
_entity_poly.type
_entity_poly.pdbx_seq_one_letter_code
_entity_poly.pdbx_strand_id
1 'polypeptide(L)'
;MRTYRKESWLTLICFLLIMLFGGILSVFFVLGKDLFFGAAPAFAARSHVIGFPTHYFLLLVLGWFGVTAVGAVYALYMDRLEKEIERGGEA
;
A
#
# COMPACT_ATOMS: atom_id res chain seq x y z
N MET A 1 21.76 4.00 18.74
CA MET A 1 21.38 2.64 18.30
C MET A 1 19.86 2.43 18.26
N ARG A 2 19.09 2.86 19.27
CA ARG A 2 17.65 2.59 19.33
C ARG A 2 16.85 3.32 18.22
N THR A 3 17.25 4.54 17.87
CA THR A 3 16.58 5.36 16.85
C THR A 3 16.81 4.84 15.43
N TYR A 4 18.04 4.42 15.11
CA TYR A 4 18.37 3.74 13.85
C TYR A 4 17.57 2.44 13.64
N ARG A 5 17.37 1.66 14.73
CA ARG A 5 16.55 0.44 14.68
C ARG A 5 15.06 0.76 14.43
N LYS A 6 14.55 1.87 14.97
CA LYS A 6 13.17 2.34 14.70
C LYS A 6 13.01 2.77 13.24
N GLU A 7 13.98 3.51 12.71
CA GLU A 7 13.99 3.94 11.31
C GLU A 7 13.95 2.73 10.36
N SER A 8 14.85 1.76 10.56
CA SER A 8 14.87 0.54 9.74
C SER A 8 13.57 -0.27 9.83
N TRP A 9 12.94 -0.34 11.01
CA TRP A 9 11.65 -1.01 11.18
C TRP A 9 10.50 -0.27 10.48
N LEU A 10 10.48 1.07 10.55
CA LEU A 10 9.48 1.89 9.88
C LEU A 10 9.60 1.77 8.36
N THR A 11 10.83 1.81 7.83
CA THR A 11 11.10 1.63 6.41
C THR A 11 10.72 0.23 5.93
N LEU A 12 11.00 -0.82 6.72
CA LEU A 12 10.58 -2.18 6.40
C LEU A 12 9.05 -2.31 6.35
N ILE A 13 8.32 -1.75 7.33
CA ILE A 13 6.86 -1.76 7.34
C ILE A 13 6.31 -0.99 6.12
N CYS A 14 6.86 0.18 5.81
CA CYS A 14 6.45 0.97 4.65
C CYS A 14 6.66 0.19 3.34
N PHE A 15 7.82 -0.46 3.20
CA PHE A 15 8.11 -1.31 2.05
C PHE A 15 7.11 -2.46 1.91
N LEU A 16 6.79 -3.16 3.00
CA LEU A 16 5.79 -4.24 2.99
C LEU A 16 4.40 -3.73 2.63
N LEU A 17 4.00 -2.56 3.12
CA LEU A 17 2.72 -1.94 2.78
C LEU A 17 2.67 -1.53 1.30
N ILE A 18 3.72 -0.91 0.76
CA ILE A 18 3.79 -0.57 -0.67
C ILE A 18 3.76 -1.82 -1.54
N MET A 19 4.48 -2.87 -1.15
CA MET A 19 4.44 -4.16 -1.84
C MET A 19 3.04 -4.77 -1.82
N LEU A 20 2.32 -4.65 -0.70
CA LEU A 20 0.96 -5.13 -0.55
C LEU A 20 -0.03 -4.36 -1.44
N PHE A 21 -0.01 -3.02 -1.38
CA PHE A 21 -0.93 -2.17 -2.13
C PHE A 21 -0.61 -2.09 -3.63
N GLY A 22 0.68 -2.08 -3.99
CA GLY A 22 1.12 -1.98 -5.39
C GLY A 22 1.17 -3.33 -6.11
N GLY A 23 1.61 -4.39 -5.43
CA GLY A 23 1.87 -5.70 -6.03
C GLY A 23 0.83 -6.77 -5.70
N ILE A 24 0.60 -7.02 -4.42
CA ILE A 24 -0.20 -8.18 -3.97
C ILE A 24 -1.69 -7.95 -4.22
N LEU A 25 -2.21 -6.76 -3.97
CA LEU A 25 -3.60 -6.42 -4.28
C LEU A 25 -3.89 -6.56 -5.78
N SER A 26 -2.91 -6.18 -6.61
CA SER A 26 -2.98 -6.30 -8.06
C SER A 26 -3.09 -7.77 -8.49
N VAL A 27 -2.24 -8.64 -7.93
CA VAL A 27 -2.27 -10.08 -8.17
C VAL A 27 -3.55 -10.72 -7.61
N PHE A 28 -4.04 -10.27 -6.46
CA PHE A 28 -5.26 -10.78 -5.84
C PHE A 28 -6.50 -10.47 -6.69
N PHE A 29 -6.62 -9.28 -7.25
CA PHE A 29 -7.73 -8.92 -8.13
C PHE A 29 -7.68 -9.64 -9.49
N VAL A 30 -6.49 -9.96 -10.00
CA VAL A 30 -6.32 -10.61 -11.31
C VAL A 30 -6.38 -12.13 -11.23
N LEU A 31 -5.61 -12.74 -10.31
CA LEU A 31 -5.43 -14.19 -10.16
C LEU A 31 -6.17 -14.76 -8.94
N GLY A 32 -6.22 -14.01 -7.83
CA GLY A 32 -6.84 -14.46 -6.57
C GLY A 32 -8.39 -14.44 -6.58
N LYS A 33 -9.00 -13.65 -7.47
CA LYS A 33 -10.47 -13.49 -7.56
C LYS A 33 -11.21 -14.82 -7.76
N ASP A 34 -10.61 -15.75 -8.51
CA ASP A 34 -11.25 -17.02 -8.85
C ASP A 34 -11.11 -18.05 -7.73
N LEU A 35 -10.06 -17.91 -6.91
CA LEU A 35 -9.75 -18.80 -5.79
C LEU A 35 -10.44 -18.39 -4.48
N PHE A 36 -10.55 -17.09 -4.20
CA PHE A 36 -11.11 -16.59 -2.93
C PHE A 36 -12.61 -16.28 -2.97
N PHE A 37 -13.15 -15.84 -4.12
CA PHE A 37 -14.55 -15.43 -4.23
C PHE A 37 -15.46 -16.46 -4.89
N GLY A 38 -14.94 -17.62 -5.32
CA GLY A 38 -15.71 -18.75 -5.86
C GLY A 38 -16.70 -18.35 -6.95
N ALA A 39 -16.28 -18.40 -8.22
CA ALA A 39 -17.01 -17.78 -9.33
C ALA A 39 -17.31 -16.30 -9.00
N ALA A 40 -16.33 -15.43 -9.24
CA ALA A 40 -16.42 -14.00 -9.00
C ALA A 40 -17.83 -13.44 -9.31
N PRO A 41 -18.39 -12.51 -8.52
CA PRO A 41 -19.65 -11.88 -8.87
C PRO A 41 -19.47 -11.31 -10.29
N ALA A 42 -20.23 -11.83 -11.25
CA ALA A 42 -20.12 -11.54 -12.68
C ALA A 42 -20.11 -10.03 -12.97
N PHE A 43 -20.55 -9.24 -12.00
CA PHE A 43 -20.44 -7.79 -11.93
C PHE A 43 -19.00 -7.27 -12.13
N ALA A 44 -17.98 -7.66 -11.35
CA ALA A 44 -16.64 -7.02 -11.46
C ALA A 44 -15.85 -7.41 -12.73
N ALA A 45 -16.14 -8.60 -13.28
CA ALA A 45 -15.51 -9.09 -14.51
C ALA A 45 -16.19 -8.58 -15.79
N ARG A 46 -17.51 -8.32 -15.77
CA ARG A 46 -18.26 -7.79 -16.93
C ARG A 46 -18.61 -6.31 -16.85
N SER A 47 -18.49 -5.68 -15.68
CA SER A 47 -18.72 -4.23 -15.58
C SER A 47 -17.53 -3.46 -16.12
N HIS A 48 -17.87 -2.38 -16.79
CA HIS A 48 -16.91 -1.38 -17.22
C HIS A 48 -17.23 -0.07 -16.48
N VAL A 49 -16.20 0.51 -15.86
CA VAL A 49 -16.26 1.89 -15.39
C VAL A 49 -15.57 2.73 -16.46
N ILE A 50 -16.22 3.79 -16.95
CA ILE A 50 -15.68 4.67 -18.01
C ILE A 50 -15.15 3.93 -19.26
N GLY A 51 -15.73 2.77 -19.60
CA GLY A 51 -15.28 1.92 -20.71
C GLY A 51 -14.12 0.98 -20.39
N PHE A 52 -13.49 1.10 -19.22
CA PHE A 52 -12.42 0.22 -18.75
C PHE A 52 -12.97 -0.90 -17.85
N PRO A 53 -12.43 -2.14 -17.94
CA PRO A 53 -12.85 -3.21 -17.05
C PRO A 53 -12.63 -2.82 -15.58
N THR A 54 -13.67 -2.97 -14.77
CA THR A 54 -13.72 -2.46 -13.39
C THR A 54 -12.58 -2.98 -12.50
N HIS A 55 -12.12 -4.22 -12.71
CA HIS A 55 -11.02 -4.80 -11.94
C HIS A 55 -9.68 -4.09 -12.17
N TYR A 56 -9.38 -3.63 -13.39
CA TYR A 56 -8.18 -2.82 -13.65
C TYR A 56 -8.34 -1.40 -13.11
N PHE A 57 -9.54 -0.83 -13.22
CA PHE A 57 -9.82 0.49 -12.68
C PHE A 57 -9.66 0.53 -11.15
N LEU A 58 -10.25 -0.45 -10.45
CA LEU A 58 -10.11 -0.59 -9.00
C LEU A 58 -8.65 -0.79 -8.60
N LEU A 59 -7.90 -1.62 -9.33
CA LEU A 59 -6.48 -1.84 -9.07
C LEU A 59 -5.67 -0.55 -9.20
N LEU A 60 -5.94 0.25 -10.23
CA LEU A 60 -5.27 1.53 -10.44
C LEU A 60 -5.62 2.53 -9.33
N VAL A 61 -6.90 2.63 -8.96
CA VAL A 61 -7.38 3.54 -7.92
C VAL A 61 -6.88 3.11 -6.53
N LEU A 62 -7.06 1.84 -6.13
CA LEU A 62 -6.59 1.32 -4.85
C LEU A 62 -5.06 1.33 -4.74
N GLY A 63 -4.36 0.98 -5.82
CA GLY A 63 -2.90 1.05 -5.87
C GLY A 63 -2.40 2.48 -5.71
N TRP A 64 -2.95 3.42 -6.48
CA TRP A 64 -2.61 4.84 -6.36
C TRP A 64 -2.90 5.36 -4.97
N PHE A 65 -4.17 5.35 -4.53
CA PHE A 65 -4.55 5.92 -3.24
C PHE A 65 -3.87 5.21 -2.07
N GLY A 66 -3.71 3.89 -2.14
CA GLY A 66 -3.01 3.10 -1.13
C GLY A 66 -1.54 3.51 -1.00
N VAL A 67 -0.80 3.55 -2.09
CA VAL A 67 0.63 3.93 -2.08
C VAL A 67 0.79 5.40 -1.69
N THR A 68 -0.05 6.31 -2.19
CA THR A 68 -0.01 7.73 -1.79
C THR A 68 -0.31 7.92 -0.31
N ALA A 69 -1.32 7.24 0.24
CA ALA A 69 -1.65 7.33 1.66
C ALA A 69 -0.53 6.77 2.54
N VAL A 70 0.02 5.60 2.20
CA VAL A 70 1.15 4.99 2.92
C VAL A 70 2.38 5.90 2.87
N GLY A 71 2.70 6.46 1.69
CA GLY A 71 3.81 7.40 1.53
C GLY A 71 3.62 8.69 2.34
N ALA A 72 2.41 9.24 2.37
CA ALA A 72 2.10 10.43 3.16
C ALA A 72 2.26 10.17 4.67
N VAL A 73 1.74 9.04 5.17
CA VAL A 73 1.92 8.64 6.57
C VAL A 73 3.40 8.45 6.88
N TYR A 74 4.14 7.75 6.02
CA TYR A 74 5.57 7.54 6.18
C TYR A 74 6.35 8.86 6.27
N ALA A 75 6.07 9.82 5.38
CA ALA A 75 6.70 11.13 5.39
C ALA A 75 6.44 11.89 6.70
N LEU A 76 5.19 11.88 7.19
CA LEU A 76 4.84 12.51 8.47
C LEU A 76 5.56 11.87 9.67
N TYR A 77 5.72 10.55 9.66
CA TYR A 77 6.45 9.84 10.73
C TYR A 77 7.95 10.06 10.65
N MET A 78 8.54 10.11 9.44
CA MET A 78 9.97 10.41 9.29
C MET A 78 10.30 11.84 9.71
N ASP A 79 9.49 12.83 9.35
CA ASP A 79 9.67 14.21 9.79
C ASP A 79 9.58 14.35 11.33
N ARG A 80 8.76 13.52 11.99
CA ARG A 80 8.74 13.44 13.46
C ARG A 80 9.98 12.75 14.04
N LEU A 81 10.42 11.65 13.41
CA LEU A 81 11.60 10.89 13.86
C LEU A 81 12.87 11.74 13.74
N GLU A 82 13.01 12.50 12.65
CA GLU A 82 14.12 13.42 12.41
C GLU A 82 14.18 14.51 13.49
N LYS A 83 13.02 15.11 13.83
CA LYS A 83 12.90 16.07 14.95
C LYS A 83 13.26 15.47 16.31
N GLU A 84 12.97 14.18 16.54
CA GLU A 84 13.40 13.48 17.76
C GLU A 84 14.92 13.30 17.81
N ILE A 85 15.55 13.00 16.68
CA ILE A 85 17.00 12.85 16.55
C ILE A 85 17.69 14.20 16.81
N GLU A 86 17.23 15.27 16.15
CA GLU A 86 17.79 16.62 16.29
C GLU A 86 17.68 17.17 17.72
N ARG A 87 16.62 16.83 18.44
CA ARG A 87 16.39 17.27 19.83
C ARG A 87 17.19 16.49 20.88
N GLY A 88 18.15 15.67 20.46
CA GLY A 88 19.02 14.91 21.36
C GLY A 88 18.41 13.59 21.83
N GLY A 89 17.50 13.00 21.05
CA GLY A 89 16.90 11.69 21.31
C GLY A 89 17.92 10.55 21.24
N GLU A 90 18.65 10.37 22.33
CA GLU A 90 19.54 9.26 22.73
C GLU A 90 20.09 8.40 21.59
N ALA A 91 21.33 8.73 21.20
CA ALA A 91 22.23 7.82 20.50
C ALA A 91 22.47 6.55 21.33
#